data_AF-A0A658BPI3-F1
#
_entry.id   AF-A0A658BPI3-F1
#
_cell.length_a   1.000
_cell.length_b   1.000
_cell.length_c   1.000
_cell.angle_alpha   90.00
_cell.angle_beta   90.00
_cell.angle_gamma   90.00
#
_symmetry.space_group_name_H-M   'P 1'
#
loop_
_entity.id
_entity.type
_entity.pdbx_description
1 polymer ?
#
loop_
_entity_poly.entity_id
_entity_poly.type
_entity_poly.pdbx_seq_one_letter_code
_entity_poly.pdbx_strand_id
1 'polypeptide(L)' 'MKLAIILDPLESLKTYKDSTYAMMRAAHARGHALYVLEQHELILDEGRVKAHARRLDLVDEDLKWFTL' A
#
# COMPACT_ATOMS: atom_id res chain seq x y z
N MET A 1 -0.18 13.91 1.43
CA MET A 1 -0.76 13.49 0.13
C MET A 1 -1.51 12.16 0.31
N LYS A 2 -2.31 11.73 -0.68
CA LYS A 2 -2.84 10.37 -0.77
C LYS A 2 -2.00 9.62 -1.80
N LEU A 3 -1.41 8.49 -1.41
CA LEU A 3 -0.55 7.66 -2.26
C LEU A 3 -1.21 6.29 -2.42
N ALA A 4 -1.43 5.88 -3.66
CA ALA A 4 -1.88 4.53 -4.00
C ALA A 4 -0.69 3.73 -4.52
N ILE A 5 -0.47 2.55 -3.96
CA ILE A 5 0.70 1.72 -4.25
C ILE A 5 0.20 0.39 -4.79
N ILE A 6 0.61 0.07 -6.01
CA ILE A 6 0.28 -1.18 -6.66
C ILE A 6 1.41 -2.17 -6.37
N LEU A 7 1.11 -3.25 -5.67
CA LEU A 7 2.11 -4.24 -5.25
C LEU A 7 1.51 -5.65 -5.13
N ASP A 8 2.38 -6.65 -5.00
CA ASP A 8 2.00 -8.03 -4.65
C ASP A 8 1.27 -8.08 -3.29
N PRO A 9 0.54 -9.16 -2.97
CA PRO A 9 -0.19 -9.27 -1.70
C PRO A 9 0.67 -8.91 -0.49
N LEU A 10 0.16 -8.06 0.41
CA LEU A 10 0.89 -7.54 1.57
C LEU A 10 1.39 -8.65 2.50
N GLU A 11 0.65 -9.75 2.57
CA GLU A 11 0.96 -10.96 3.34
C GLU A 11 2.23 -11.66 2.85
N SER A 12 2.60 -11.45 1.58
CA SER A 12 3.81 -12.02 0.98
C SER A 12 5.06 -11.17 1.23
N LEU A 13 4.90 -9.93 1.72
CA LEU A 13 5.97 -8.95 1.83
C LEU A 13 6.93 -9.27 2.97
N LYS A 14 8.23 -9.26 2.69
CA LYS A 14 9.29 -9.39 3.70
C LYS A 14 9.81 -8.00 4.07
N THR A 15 9.16 -7.36 5.05
CA THR A 15 9.44 -5.98 5.48
C THR A 15 10.92 -5.66 5.68
N TYR A 16 11.71 -6.58 6.23
CA TYR A 16 13.14 -6.37 6.52
C TYR A 16 14.06 -6.22 5.30
N LYS A 17 13.59 -6.58 4.09
CA LYS A 17 14.35 -6.50 2.83
C LYS A 17 13.61 -5.77 1.72
N ASP A 18 12.41 -5.25 2.00
CA ASP A 18 11.54 -4.71 0.99
C ASP A 18 11.65 -3.18 0.90
N SER A 19 12.03 -2.69 -0.28
CA SER A 19 12.15 -1.26 -0.52
C SER A 19 10.78 -0.57 -0.60
N THR A 20 9.72 -1.26 -1.01
CA THR A 20 8.35 -0.74 -1.00
C THR A 20 7.90 -0.47 0.43
N TYR A 21 8.18 -1.39 1.36
CA TYR A 21 7.92 -1.17 2.78
C TYR A 21 8.69 0.04 3.33
N ALA A 22 9.98 0.16 3.01
CA ALA A 22 10.77 1.32 3.41
C ALA A 22 10.18 2.65 2.89
N MET A 23 9.73 2.67 1.63
CA MET A 23 9.05 3.83 1.04
C MET A 23 7.72 4.14 1.72
N MET A 24 6.90 3.12 2.03
CA MET A 24 5.65 3.27 2.78
C MET A 24 5.88 3.86 4.16
N ARG A 25 6.84 3.34 4.94
CA ARG A 25 7.23 3.89 6.25
C ARG A 25 7.64 5.35 6.15
N ALA A 26 8.47 5.69 5.17
CA ALA A 26 8.94 7.05 4.98
C ALA A 26 7.81 8.02 4.57
N ALA A 27 6.83 7.57 3.79
CA ALA A 27 5.66 8.35 3.44
C ALA A 27 4.70 8.52 4.62
N HIS A 28 4.44 7.44 5.36
CA HIS A 28 3.62 7.46 6.58
C HIS A 28 4.20 8.42 7.63
N ALA A 29 5.51 8.38 7.88
CA ALA A 29 6.20 9.29 8.80
C ALA A 29 6.08 10.78 8.40
N ARG A 30 5.83 11.08 7.13
CA ARG A 30 5.54 12.44 6.62
C ARG A 30 4.04 12.78 6.63
N GLY A 31 3.21 11.99 7.31
CA GLY A 31 1.77 12.19 7.42
C GLY A 31 1.02 11.94 6.10
N HIS A 32 1.58 11.15 5.18
CA HIS A 32 0.88 10.77 3.96
C HIS A 32 -0.10 9.63 4.22
N ALA A 33 -1.26 9.72 3.58
CA ALA A 33 -2.27 8.69 3.53
C ALA A 33 -1.84 7.60 2.54
N LEU A 34 -1.76 6.35 2.99
CA LEU A 34 -1.39 5.22 2.15
C LEU A 34 -2.63 4.43 1.75
N TYR A 35 -2.62 3.97 0.50
CA TYR A 35 -3.58 3.04 -0.05
C TYR A 35 -2.84 1.98 -0.84
N VAL A 36 -3.36 0.76 -0.82
CA VAL A 36 -2.80 -0.38 -1.54
C VAL A 36 -3.84 -1.01 -2.45
N LEU A 37 -3.36 -1.64 -3.50
CA LEU A 37 -4.16 -2.40 -4.45
C LEU A 37 -3.25 -3.36 -5.21
N GLU A 38 -3.83 -4.43 -5.75
CA GLU A 38 -3.17 -5.31 -6.69
C GLU A 38 -3.47 -4.91 -8.14
N GLN A 39 -2.70 -5.42 -9.10
CA GLN A 39 -2.85 -5.08 -10.51
C GLN A 39 -4.25 -5.41 -11.06
N HIS A 40 -4.84 -6.52 -10.60
CA HIS A 40 -6.17 -6.97 -11.04
C HIS A 40 -7.31 -6.09 -10.52
N GLU A 41 -7.03 -5.17 -9.60
CA GLU A 41 -7.99 -4.23 -9.03
C GLU A 41 -8.06 -2.90 -9.79
N LEU A 42 -7.22 -2.73 -10.82
CA LEU A 42 -7.26 -1.60 -11.74
C LEU A 42 -8.37 -1.79 -12.78
N ILE A 43 -9.10 -0.70 -13.04
CA ILE A 43 -10.21 -0.68 -13.99
C ILE A 43 -10.01 0.52 -14.92
N LEU A 44 -10.04 0.30 -16.24
CA LEU A 44 -10.13 1.37 -17.22
C LEU A 44 -11.58 1.45 -17.72
N ASP A 45 -12.25 2.54 -17.39
CA ASP A 45 -13.66 2.75 -17.72
C ASP A 45 -13.83 4.15 -18.31
N GLU A 46 -14.36 4.23 -19.53
CA GLU A 46 -14.56 5.48 -20.28
C GLU A 46 -13.30 6.38 -20.32
N GLY A 47 -12.13 5.79 -20.52
CA GLY A 47 -10.86 6.53 -20.56
C GLY A 47 -10.38 7.04 -19.20
N ARG A 48 -11.04 6.64 -18.10
CA ARG A 48 -10.63 6.96 -16.73
C ARG A 48 -10.11 5.72 -16.02
N VAL A 49 -8.96 5.85 -15.38
CA VAL A 49 -8.43 4.81 -14.50
C VAL A 49 -9.12 4.92 -13.14
N LYS A 50 -9.75 3.83 -12.71
CA LYS A 50 -10.36 3.62 -11.40
C LYS A 50 -9.67 2.43 -10.74
N ALA A 51 -9.79 2.32 -9.42
CA ALA A 51 -9.28 1.16 -8.71
C ALA A 51 -9.98 0.91 -7.37
N HIS A 52 -9.99 -0.34 -6.94
CA HIS A 52 -10.34 -0.72 -5.57
C HIS A 52 -9.11 -0.62 -4.67
N ALA A 53 -8.85 0.58 -4.16
CA ALA A 53 -7.73 0.80 -3.25
C ALA A 53 -8.19 0.71 -1.79
N ARG A 54 -7.53 -0.14 -0.99
CA ARG A 54 -7.77 -0.28 0.45
C ARG A 54 -6.89 0.69 1.22
N ARG A 55 -7.41 1.28 2.29
CA ARG A 55 -6.61 2.13 3.16
C ARG A 55 -5.55 1.27 3.84
N LEU A 56 -4.33 1.77 3.94
CA LEU A 56 -3.26 1.09 4.65
C LEU A 56 -2.84 1.92 5.85
N ASP A 57 -2.88 1.31 7.03
CA ASP A 57 -2.22 1.83 8.22
C ASP A 57 -1.06 0.91 8.61
N LEU A 58 0.08 1.51 8.93
CA LEU A 58 1.27 0.78 9.35
C LEU A 58 1.25 0.68 10.87
N VAL A 59 1.40 -0.54 11.37
CA VAL A 59 1.48 -0.85 12.81
C VAL A 59 2.85 -1.47 13.09
N ASP A 60 3.42 -1.19 14.26
CA ASP A 60 4.74 -1.70 14.65
C ASP A 60 4.56 -2.87 15.65
N GLU A 61 3.96 -3.98 15.17
CA GLU A 61 3.82 -5.21 15.96
C GLU A 61 4.66 -6.33 15.34
N ASP A 62 5.38 -7.10 16.17
CA ASP A 62 6.41 -8.08 15.77
C ASP A 62 5.95 -9.13 14.74
N LEU A 63 4.63 -9.41 14.66
CA LEU A 63 4.05 -10.40 13.75
C LEU A 63 3.05 -9.80 12.75
N LYS A 64 2.64 -8.54 12.92
CA LYS A 64 1.64 -7.88 12.09
C LYS A 64 2.06 -6.42 11.89
N TRP A 65 2.49 -6.11 10.68
CA TRP A 65 3.06 -4.79 10.38
C TRP A 65 2.05 -3.82 9.72
N PHE A 66 0.82 -4.28 9.42
CA PHE A 66 -0.20 -3.47 8.76
C PHE A 66 -1.64 -3.80 9.17
N THR A 67 -2.54 -2.84 8.91
CA THR A 67 -3.99 -3.01 8.91
C THR A 67 -4.63 -2.39 7.67
N LEU A 68 -5.76 -2.94 7.23
CA LEU A 68 -6.55 -2.54 6.06
C LEU A 68 -7.95 -2.04 6.43
#